data_AF-A0A257EGX6-F1
#
_entry.id   AF-A0A257EGX6-F1
#
_cell.length_a   1.000
_cell.length_b   1.000
_cell.length_c   1.000
_cell.angle_alpha   90.00
_cell.angle_beta   90.00
_cell.angle_gamma   90.00
#
_symmetry.space_group_name_H-M   'P 1'
#
loop_
_entity.id
_entity.type
_entity.pdbx_description
1 polymer ?
#
loop_
_entity_poly.entity_id
_entity_poly.type
_entity_poly.pdbx_seq_one_letter_code
_entity_poly.pdbx_strand_id
1 'polypeptide(L)'
;MNSSRSKWPLVLLCIALVGVCIFLFRAREFMAIDRCMDAGGAYEKAWKICDKSNTDAPDTRFSGPVFAGILDGKKIHLQLRDDHLGYRMINNGLRIVGDLNVERGLGKDDNAVIYVLDWTQDAAQHIRFLRVLVNGAEELQRIGPDQQLQKGAALRAK
;
A
#
# COMPACT_ATOMS: atom_id res chain seq x y z
N MET A 1 -30.98 -24.74 51.90
CA MET A 1 -29.89 -24.30 51.00
C MET A 1 -30.21 -24.76 49.60
N ASN A 2 -30.43 -23.86 48.65
CA ASN A 2 -30.32 -24.16 47.22
C ASN A 2 -29.96 -22.85 46.50
N SER A 3 -28.66 -22.64 46.33
CA SER A 3 -28.10 -21.52 45.56
C SER A 3 -28.26 -21.88 44.08
N SER A 4 -29.31 -21.36 43.44
CA SER A 4 -29.42 -21.35 41.99
C SER A 4 -28.37 -20.38 41.44
N ARG A 5 -27.13 -20.85 41.27
CA ARG A 5 -26.08 -20.11 40.56
C ARG A 5 -26.60 -19.79 39.17
N SER A 6 -27.02 -18.54 38.98
CA SER A 6 -27.42 -18.01 37.69
C SER A 6 -26.27 -18.26 36.71
N LYS A 7 -26.53 -19.06 35.67
CA LYS A 7 -25.55 -19.41 34.63
C LYS A 7 -25.43 -18.33 33.54
N TRP A 8 -26.28 -17.31 33.61
CA TRP A 8 -26.30 -16.14 32.72
C TRP A 8 -24.97 -15.38 32.58
N PRO A 9 -24.20 -15.08 33.64
CA PRO A 9 -22.91 -14.41 33.48
C PRO A 9 -21.91 -15.26 32.67
N LEU A 10 -21.98 -16.59 32.79
CA LEU A 10 -21.10 -17.48 32.03
C LEU A 10 -21.47 -17.49 30.53
N VAL A 11 -22.76 -17.45 30.22
CA VAL A 11 -23.27 -17.40 28.84
C VAL A 11 -22.88 -16.09 28.17
N LEU A 12 -23.05 -14.96 28.85
CA LEU A 12 -22.67 -13.64 28.33
C LEU A 12 -21.16 -13.53 28.07
N LEU A 13 -20.33 -14.09 28.96
CA LEU A 13 -18.88 -14.13 28.78
C LEU A 13 -18.48 -14.93 27.53
N CYS A 14 -19.10 -16.10 27.30
CA CYS A 14 -18.83 -16.91 26.12
C CYS A 14 -19.24 -16.19 24.82
N ILE A 15 -20.39 -15.51 24.81
CA ILE A 15 -20.84 -14.74 23.63
C ILE A 15 -19.87 -13.58 23.35
N ALA A 16 -19.42 -12.88 24.39
CA ALA A 16 -18.44 -11.80 24.25
C ALA A 16 -17.10 -12.31 23.71
N LEU A 17 -16.58 -13.44 24.22
CA LEU A 17 -15.34 -14.05 23.74
C LEU A 17 -15.44 -14.50 22.29
N VAL A 18 -16.54 -15.15 21.91
CA VAL A 18 -16.78 -15.55 20.51
C VAL A 18 -16.89 -14.33 19.61
N GLY A 19 -17.58 -13.28 20.04
CA GLY A 19 -17.66 -12.01 19.31
C GLY A 19 -16.30 -11.35 19.09
N VAL A 20 -15.44 -11.31 20.11
CA VAL A 20 -14.07 -10.76 20.01
C VAL A 20 -13.19 -11.63 19.11
N CYS A 21 -13.27 -12.96 19.19
CA CYS A 21 -12.54 -13.85 18.30
C CYS A 21 -12.97 -13.68 16.84
N ILE A 22 -14.27 -13.56 16.56
CA ILE A 22 -14.79 -13.29 15.21
C ILE A 22 -14.30 -11.92 14.74
N PHE A 23 -14.31 -10.89 15.58
CA PHE A 23 -13.82 -9.55 15.22
C PHE A 23 -12.32 -9.58 14.88
N LEU A 24 -11.49 -10.25 15.68
CA LEU A 24 -10.05 -10.33 15.44
C LEU A 24 -9.67 -11.19 14.24
N PHE A 25 -10.35 -12.32 14.01
CA PHE A 25 -10.02 -13.25 12.92
C PHE A 25 -10.73 -12.93 11.59
N ARG A 26 -11.95 -12.40 11.61
CA ARG A 26 -12.72 -12.09 10.40
C ARG A 26 -12.85 -10.60 10.14
N ALA A 27 -13.13 -9.76 11.14
CA ALA A 27 -13.39 -8.35 10.87
C ALA A 27 -12.12 -7.53 10.55
N ARG A 28 -10.95 -7.90 11.09
CA ARG A 28 -9.67 -7.30 10.67
C ARG A 28 -9.36 -7.49 9.18
N GLU A 29 -9.72 -8.64 8.63
CA GLU A 29 -9.61 -8.92 7.19
C GLU A 29 -10.58 -8.06 6.38
N PHE A 30 -11.78 -7.78 6.90
CA PHE A 30 -12.77 -6.92 6.24
C PHE A 30 -12.44 -5.42 6.33
N MET A 31 -11.82 -4.92 7.41
CA MET A 31 -11.39 -3.51 7.48
C MET A 31 -10.26 -3.17 6.49
N ALA A 32 -9.50 -4.17 6.04
CA ALA A 32 -8.58 -3.98 4.92
C ALA A 32 -9.32 -3.86 3.58
N ILE A 33 -10.44 -4.56 3.43
CA ILE A 33 -11.30 -4.56 2.23
C ILE A 33 -12.16 -3.29 2.16
N ASP A 34 -12.61 -2.75 3.29
CA ASP A 34 -13.39 -1.50 3.32
C ASP A 34 -12.58 -0.30 2.81
N ARG A 35 -11.24 -0.33 2.94
CA ARG A 35 -10.37 0.66 2.27
C ARG A 35 -10.30 0.48 0.74
N CYS A 36 -10.54 -0.72 0.20
CA CYS A 36 -10.77 -0.90 -1.25
C CYS A 36 -12.21 -0.48 -1.62
N MET A 37 -13.16 -0.44 -0.67
CA MET A 37 -14.58 -0.15 -0.89
C MET A 37 -14.93 1.35 -0.77
N ASP A 38 -14.22 2.10 0.07
CA ASP A 38 -14.37 3.56 0.25
C ASP A 38 -13.76 4.39 -0.91
N ALA A 39 -13.09 3.76 -1.87
CA ALA A 39 -12.72 4.36 -3.16
C ALA A 39 -13.95 4.42 -4.10
N GLY A 40 -15.01 5.07 -3.60
CA GLY A 40 -16.37 5.05 -4.11
C GLY A 40 -16.54 5.06 -5.63
N GLY A 41 -17.27 4.07 -6.13
CA GLY A 41 -17.98 4.14 -7.41
C GLY A 41 -17.31 3.46 -8.62
N ALA A 42 -16.07 2.98 -8.52
CA ALA A 42 -15.39 2.31 -9.63
C ALA A 42 -15.35 0.77 -9.47
N TYR A 43 -16.52 0.14 -9.35
CA TYR A 43 -16.66 -1.29 -9.04
C TYR A 43 -16.00 -2.23 -10.08
N GLU A 44 -15.78 -1.76 -11.31
CA GLU A 44 -15.15 -2.55 -12.38
C GLU A 44 -13.61 -2.41 -12.44
N LYS A 45 -13.02 -1.38 -11.85
CA LYS A 45 -11.55 -1.17 -11.86
C LYS A 45 -10.84 -1.76 -10.63
N ALA A 46 -11.55 -1.94 -9.52
CA ALA A 46 -10.97 -2.37 -8.24
C ALA A 46 -10.69 -3.89 -8.14
N TRP A 47 -11.38 -4.74 -8.92
CA TRP A 47 -11.19 -6.20 -8.84
C TRP A 47 -9.80 -6.68 -9.28
N LYS A 48 -9.09 -5.92 -10.12
CA LYS A 48 -7.70 -6.22 -10.50
C LYS A 48 -6.67 -5.79 -9.46
N ILE A 49 -7.05 -4.99 -8.47
CA ILE A 49 -6.15 -4.27 -7.56
C ILE A 49 -6.10 -4.92 -6.17
N CYS A 50 -7.08 -5.73 -5.77
CA CYS A 50 -7.10 -6.39 -4.46
C CYS A 50 -7.15 -7.93 -4.62
N ASP A 51 -6.16 -8.53 -5.30
CA ASP A 51 -6.01 -9.99 -5.37
C ASP A 51 -5.42 -10.51 -4.05
N LYS A 52 -6.19 -11.34 -3.33
CA LYS A 52 -5.82 -12.01 -2.07
C LYS A 52 -4.80 -13.14 -2.28
N SER A 53 -4.06 -13.13 -3.38
CA SER A 53 -3.06 -14.16 -3.65
C SER A 53 -1.76 -13.85 -2.91
N ASN A 54 -1.61 -14.48 -1.73
CA ASN A 54 -0.36 -14.65 -0.98
C ASN A 54 0.74 -15.36 -1.79
N THR A 55 0.49 -15.70 -3.05
CA THR A 55 1.52 -16.16 -3.97
C THR A 55 2.45 -15.02 -4.31
N ASP A 56 3.59 -14.95 -3.62
CA ASP A 56 4.85 -14.34 -4.07
C ASP A 56 5.38 -14.97 -5.39
N ALA A 57 4.49 -15.52 -6.23
CA ALA A 57 4.85 -15.96 -7.55
C ALA A 57 5.38 -14.72 -8.30
N PRO A 58 6.59 -14.80 -8.88
CA PRO A 58 7.14 -13.71 -9.66
C PRO A 58 6.22 -13.50 -10.86
N ASP A 59 5.46 -12.41 -10.84
CA ASP A 59 4.79 -11.93 -12.04
C ASP A 59 5.91 -11.46 -12.97
N THR A 60 6.24 -12.27 -13.98
CA THR A 60 7.34 -12.04 -14.92
C THR A 60 7.18 -10.74 -15.72
N ARG A 61 6.03 -10.07 -15.62
CA ARG A 61 5.80 -8.75 -16.20
C ARG A 61 6.49 -7.64 -15.40
N PHE A 62 6.93 -7.88 -14.17
CA PHE A 62 7.63 -6.90 -13.34
C PHE A 62 9.04 -7.40 -13.04
N SER A 63 9.98 -7.04 -13.91
CA SER A 63 11.41 -7.41 -13.84
C SER A 63 12.33 -6.25 -13.45
N GLY A 64 11.78 -5.06 -13.20
CA GLY A 64 12.55 -3.86 -12.92
C GLY A 64 12.97 -3.67 -11.46
N PRO A 65 13.54 -2.50 -11.15
CA PRO A 65 14.15 -2.24 -9.85
C PRO A 65 13.14 -2.35 -8.73
N VAL A 66 13.61 -2.90 -7.60
CA VAL A 66 12.83 -3.08 -6.38
C VAL A 66 13.34 -2.11 -5.33
N PHE A 67 12.41 -1.35 -4.76
CA PHE A 67 12.63 -0.43 -3.67
C PHE A 67 11.86 -0.90 -2.44
N ALA A 68 12.43 -0.73 -1.25
CA ALA A 68 11.80 -1.07 0.01
C ALA A 68 12.04 0.01 1.05
N GLY A 69 11.05 0.28 1.89
CA GLY A 69 11.17 1.30 2.91
C GLY A 69 9.89 1.50 3.69
N ILE A 70 9.80 2.66 4.34
CA ILE A 70 8.62 3.07 5.10
C ILE A 70 7.93 4.20 4.33
N LEU A 71 6.65 4.01 4.05
CA LEU A 71 5.76 5.02 3.48
C LEU A 71 4.55 5.13 4.41
N ASP A 72 4.27 6.34 4.90
CA ASP A 72 3.14 6.62 5.81
C ASP A 72 3.09 5.68 7.03
N GLY A 73 4.26 5.42 7.63
CA GLY A 73 4.42 4.54 8.79
C GLY A 73 4.26 3.05 8.51
N LYS A 74 4.14 2.65 7.24
CA LYS A 74 3.98 1.26 6.82
C LYS A 74 5.17 0.80 6.00
N LYS A 75 5.60 -0.44 6.22
CA LYS A 75 6.63 -1.07 5.39
C LYS A 75 6.02 -1.39 4.02
N ILE A 76 6.65 -0.89 2.97
CA ILE A 76 6.24 -1.19 1.60
C ILE A 76 7.39 -1.74 0.77
N HIS A 77 7.03 -2.50 -0.26
CA HIS A 77 7.92 -2.92 -1.34
C HIS A 77 7.34 -2.41 -2.65
N LEU A 78 8.09 -1.59 -3.38
CA LEU A 78 7.71 -1.04 -4.67
C LEU A 78 8.62 -1.65 -5.72
N GLN A 79 8.04 -2.28 -6.74
CA GLN A 79 8.75 -2.79 -7.89
C GLN A 79 8.26 -2.06 -9.14
N LEU A 80 9.20 -1.52 -9.90
CA LEU A 80 8.89 -0.88 -11.18
C LEU A 80 8.95 -1.91 -12.30
N ARG A 81 8.20 -1.67 -13.37
CA ARG A 81 8.32 -2.43 -14.62
C ARG A 81 9.48 -1.87 -15.46
N ASP A 82 10.18 -2.73 -16.20
CA ASP A 82 11.35 -2.33 -17.01
C ASP A 82 11.03 -1.29 -18.10
N ASP A 83 9.83 -1.35 -18.66
CA ASP A 83 9.34 -0.38 -19.64
C ASP A 83 8.90 0.95 -19.01
N HIS A 84 8.96 1.07 -17.68
CA HIS A 84 8.53 2.23 -16.90
C HIS A 84 7.06 2.64 -17.05
N LEU A 85 6.20 1.72 -17.52
CA LEU A 85 4.78 2.00 -17.75
C LEU A 85 3.87 1.47 -16.64
N GLY A 86 4.41 0.68 -15.71
CA GLY A 86 3.64 0.16 -14.58
C GLY A 86 4.48 -0.06 -13.33
N TYR A 87 3.80 -0.20 -12.21
CA TYR A 87 4.42 -0.56 -10.94
C TYR A 87 3.59 -1.61 -10.19
N ARG A 88 4.26 -2.32 -9.29
CA ARG A 88 3.66 -3.20 -8.29
C ARG A 88 4.11 -2.74 -6.91
N MET A 89 3.18 -2.51 -6.00
CA MET A 89 3.46 -2.21 -4.60
C MET A 89 2.90 -3.30 -3.70
N ILE A 90 3.63 -3.68 -2.66
CA ILE A 90 3.15 -4.54 -1.58
C ILE A 90 3.10 -3.69 -0.32
N ASN A 91 1.91 -3.52 0.25
CA ASN A 91 1.66 -2.75 1.47
C ASN A 91 0.90 -3.63 2.47
N ASN A 92 1.52 -3.98 3.59
CA ASN A 92 0.93 -4.88 4.60
C ASN A 92 0.34 -6.18 4.01
N GLY A 93 1.03 -6.79 3.05
CA GLY A 93 0.59 -8.02 2.38
C GLY A 93 -0.46 -7.82 1.28
N LEU A 94 -1.00 -6.61 1.11
CA LEU A 94 -1.85 -6.27 -0.03
C LEU A 94 -0.98 -5.91 -1.23
N ARG A 95 -1.24 -6.56 -2.35
CA ARG A 95 -0.61 -6.25 -3.64
C ARG A 95 -1.45 -5.21 -4.37
N ILE A 96 -0.83 -4.11 -4.75
CA ILE A 96 -1.39 -3.03 -5.56
C ILE A 96 -0.62 -3.01 -6.89
N VAL A 97 -1.33 -2.88 -8.00
CA VAL A 97 -0.74 -2.74 -9.34
C VAL A 97 -1.36 -1.52 -9.99
N GLY A 98 -0.53 -0.65 -10.57
CA GLY A 98 -0.99 0.59 -11.19
C GLY A 98 -0.08 1.06 -12.31
N ASP A 99 -0.51 2.15 -12.93
CA ASP A 99 0.21 2.78 -14.04
C ASP A 99 1.36 3.64 -13.50
N LEU A 100 2.47 3.66 -14.23
CA LEU A 100 3.64 4.48 -13.90
C LEU A 100 3.89 5.47 -15.03
N ASN A 101 4.24 6.70 -14.67
CA ASN A 101 4.82 7.68 -15.56
C ASN A 101 6.17 8.15 -15.01
N VAL A 102 7.05 8.58 -15.92
CA VAL A 102 8.35 9.15 -15.58
C VAL A 102 8.38 10.58 -16.07
N GLU A 103 8.49 11.52 -15.14
CA GLU A 103 8.66 12.94 -15.41
C GLU A 103 10.12 13.36 -15.23
N ARG A 104 10.48 14.48 -15.85
CA ARG A 104 11.78 15.11 -15.70
C ARG A 104 11.64 16.52 -15.13
N GLY A 105 12.61 16.91 -14.32
CA GLY A 105 12.71 18.25 -13.76
C GLY A 105 12.10 18.37 -12.37
N LEU A 106 12.83 19.00 -11.45
CA LEU A 106 12.34 19.42 -10.13
C LEU A 106 13.03 20.72 -9.72
N GLY A 107 12.28 21.82 -9.62
CA GLY A 107 12.81 23.12 -9.22
C GLY A 107 13.87 23.65 -10.21
N LYS A 108 15.15 23.61 -9.81
CA LYS A 108 16.29 24.05 -10.63
C LYS A 108 17.07 22.91 -11.30
N ASP A 109 16.73 21.66 -10.99
CA ASP A 109 17.38 20.49 -11.58
C ASP A 109 16.51 19.91 -12.69
N ASP A 110 16.83 20.23 -13.94
CA ASP A 110 16.11 19.75 -15.13
C ASP A 110 16.35 18.25 -15.40
N ASN A 111 17.38 17.65 -14.78
CA ASN A 111 17.72 16.24 -14.94
C ASN A 111 17.15 15.34 -13.84
N ALA A 112 16.47 15.93 -12.86
CA ALA A 112 15.76 15.20 -11.82
C ALA A 112 14.75 14.22 -12.45
N VAL A 113 14.76 12.96 -12.00
CA VAL A 113 13.82 11.93 -12.48
C VAL A 113 12.76 11.73 -11.43
N ILE A 114 11.49 11.89 -11.83
CA ILE A 114 10.34 11.73 -10.94
C ILE A 114 9.49 10.56 -11.42
N TYR A 115 9.26 9.60 -10.53
CA TYR A 115 8.28 8.54 -10.74
C TYR A 115 6.92 8.98 -10.23
N VAL A 116 5.91 8.93 -11.10
CA VAL A 116 4.52 9.27 -10.78
C VAL A 116 3.67 8.01 -10.89
N LEU A 117 3.23 7.51 -9.74
CA LEU A 117 2.36 6.35 -9.62
C LEU A 117 0.91 6.80 -9.78
N ASP A 118 0.10 5.95 -10.42
CA ASP A 118 -1.31 6.18 -10.71
C ASP A 118 -1.56 7.46 -11.52
N TRP A 119 -0.62 7.79 -12.42
CA TRP A 119 -0.63 9.03 -13.19
C TRP A 119 -1.87 9.22 -14.09
N THR A 120 -2.54 8.12 -14.45
CA THR A 120 -3.79 8.12 -15.23
C THR A 120 -5.03 8.49 -14.41
N GLN A 121 -4.90 8.54 -13.09
CA GLN A 121 -5.95 8.94 -12.15
C GLN A 121 -5.92 10.45 -11.90
N ASP A 122 -6.85 10.93 -11.05
CA ASP A 122 -6.85 12.31 -10.59
C ASP A 122 -5.54 12.67 -9.85
N ALA A 123 -5.10 13.91 -10.01
CA ALA A 123 -3.85 14.40 -9.42
C ALA A 123 -3.77 14.25 -7.89
N ALA A 124 -4.91 14.20 -7.20
CA ALA A 124 -4.99 13.96 -5.76
C ALA A 124 -4.56 12.53 -5.35
N GLN A 125 -4.62 11.58 -6.28
CA GLN A 125 -4.23 10.18 -6.06
C GLN A 125 -2.77 9.91 -6.45
N HIS A 126 -2.13 10.84 -7.15
CA HIS A 126 -0.75 10.66 -7.62
C HIS A 126 0.21 10.54 -6.44
N ILE A 127 1.03 9.50 -6.45
CA ILE A 127 2.17 9.37 -5.54
C ILE A 127 3.44 9.68 -6.33
N ARG A 128 4.16 10.72 -5.92
CA ARG A 128 5.35 11.21 -6.62
C ARG A 128 6.60 10.87 -5.83
N PHE A 129 7.60 10.30 -6.50
CA PHE A 129 8.90 9.99 -5.93
C PHE A 129 10.02 10.62 -6.75
N LEU A 130 10.91 11.35 -6.09
CA LEU A 130 12.18 11.78 -6.66
C LEU A 130 13.18 10.63 -6.58
N ARG A 131 13.77 10.25 -7.71
CA ARG A 131 14.92 9.35 -7.74
C ARG A 131 16.19 10.13 -7.40
N VAL A 132 16.84 9.75 -6.31
CA VAL A 132 18.11 10.34 -5.86
C VAL A 132 19.17 9.24 -5.69
N LEU A 133 20.43 9.64 -5.76
CA LEU A 133 21.56 8.77 -5.45
C LEU A 133 22.13 9.18 -4.08
N VAL A 134 22.03 8.31 -3.09
CA VAL A 134 22.55 8.54 -1.73
C VAL A 134 23.64 7.52 -1.46
N ASN A 135 24.88 7.98 -1.27
CA ASN A 135 26.05 7.12 -1.02
C ASN A 135 26.24 6.02 -2.08
N GLY A 136 25.92 6.30 -3.34
CA GLY A 136 26.04 5.35 -4.45
C GLY A 136 24.88 4.35 -4.59
N ALA A 137 23.87 4.41 -3.71
CA ALA A 137 22.66 3.61 -3.81
C ALA A 137 21.48 4.48 -4.26
N GLU A 138 20.60 3.91 -5.09
CA GLU A 138 19.36 4.59 -5.48
C GLU A 138 18.36 4.62 -4.32
N GLU A 139 17.79 5.79 -4.09
CA GLU A 139 16.73 6.02 -3.13
C GLU A 139 15.61 6.83 -3.78
N LEU A 140 14.37 6.49 -3.45
CA LEU A 140 13.17 7.19 -3.86
C LEU A 140 12.68 8.01 -2.67
N GLN A 141 12.62 9.33 -2.83
CA GLN A 141 12.13 10.25 -1.81
C GLN A 141 10.78 10.80 -2.21
N ARG A 142 9.78 10.73 -1.32
CA ARG A 142 8.43 11.21 -1.64
C ARG A 142 8.40 12.71 -1.82
N ILE A 143 7.71 13.16 -2.86
CA ILE A 143 7.45 14.56 -3.15
C ILE A 143 5.96 14.83 -2.91
N GLY A 144 5.65 15.93 -2.22
CA GLY A 144 4.30 16.43 -2.07
C GLY A 144 3.74 17.09 -3.33
N PRO A 145 2.44 17.44 -3.33
CA PRO A 145 1.82 18.22 -4.41
C PRO A 145 2.46 19.60 -4.61
N ASP A 146 3.08 20.12 -3.56
CA ASP A 146 3.82 21.39 -3.50
C ASP A 146 5.26 21.27 -4.03
N GLN A 147 5.62 20.12 -4.62
CA GLN A 147 6.97 19.79 -5.09
C GLN A 147 8.04 19.76 -3.98
N GLN A 148 7.64 19.71 -2.71
CA GLN A 148 8.58 19.61 -1.59
C GLN A 148 8.79 18.17 -1.15
N LEU A 149 9.99 17.88 -0.67
CA LEU A 149 10.33 16.57 -0.11
C LEU A 149 9.59 16.33 1.20
N GLN A 150 8.93 15.18 1.31
CA GLN A 150 8.27 14.75 2.53
C GLN A 150 9.24 13.97 3.41
N LYS A 151 9.42 14.42 4.67
CA LYS A 151 10.32 13.77 5.62
C LYS A 151 9.82 12.38 6.01
N GLY A 152 10.74 11.41 6.07
CA GLY A 152 10.46 10.06 6.59
C GLY A 152 9.78 9.11 5.60
N ALA A 153 9.59 9.52 4.34
CA ALA A 153 9.02 8.69 3.28
C ALA A 153 10.08 8.43 2.20
N ALA A 154 10.98 7.49 2.48
CA ALA A 154 12.06 7.10 1.58
C ALA A 154 12.09 5.59 1.36
N LEU A 155 12.29 5.18 0.10
CA LEU A 155 12.41 3.79 -0.32
C LEU A 155 13.80 3.56 -0.91
N ARG A 156 14.52 2.56 -0.44
CA ARG A 156 15.88 2.26 -0.90
C ARG A 156 15.86 1.08 -1.85
N ALA A 157 16.72 1.10 -2.86
CA ALA A 157 16.95 -0.05 -3.71
C ALA A 157 17.34 -1.28 -2.86
N LYS A 158 16.74 -2.43 -3.18
CA LYS A 158 16.96 -3.71 -2.49
C LYS A 158 18.00 -4.55 -3.22
#